data_AF-A0A1F3SMS6-F1
#
_entry.id   AF-A0A1F3SMS6-F1
#
_cell.length_a   1.000
_cell.length_b   1.000
_cell.length_c   1.000
_cell.angle_alpha   90.00
_cell.angle_beta   90.00
_cell.angle_gamma   90.00
#
_symmetry.space_group_name_H-M   'P 1'
#
loop_
_entity.id
_entity.type
_entity.pdbx_description
1 polymer ?
#
loop_
_entity_poly.entity_id
_entity_poly.type
_entity_poly.pdbx_seq_one_letter_code
_entity_poly.pdbx_strand_id
1 'polypeptide(L)'
;MEVIKMRKTMTSKKQRKSGIKFLRAHEPFASKELKNSHLVAETLLECIKSGDMESFREVLMSHLRTVNKVDIAKKAGIGRRTLYDLIDPKKEFNPELSTISAVIRALAA
;
A
#
# COMPACT_ATOMS: atom_id res chain seq x y z
N MET A 1 -51.46 40.42 -6.20
CA MET A 1 -50.08 40.04 -5.78
C MET A 1 -49.76 38.71 -6.44
N GLU A 2 -48.70 38.70 -7.24
CA GLU A 2 -48.31 37.64 -8.18
C GLU A 2 -47.88 36.33 -7.51
N VAL A 3 -48.21 35.23 -8.19
CA VAL A 3 -47.88 33.86 -7.83
C VAL A 3 -46.49 33.53 -8.37
N ILE A 4 -45.47 33.45 -7.50
CA ILE A 4 -44.12 33.01 -7.89
C ILE A 4 -44.09 31.49 -7.92
N LYS A 5 -44.38 30.91 -9.08
CA LYS A 5 -44.24 29.47 -9.36
C LYS A 5 -42.76 29.14 -9.56
N MET A 6 -42.07 28.66 -8.52
CA MET A 6 -40.70 28.14 -8.64
C MET A 6 -40.65 26.98 -9.64
N ARG A 7 -39.88 27.15 -10.72
CA ARG A 7 -39.61 26.12 -11.72
C ARG A 7 -38.65 25.08 -11.14
N LYS A 8 -39.08 23.82 -11.06
CA LYS A 8 -38.20 22.68 -10.74
C LYS A 8 -37.17 22.52 -11.86
N THR A 9 -35.91 22.77 -11.57
CA THR A 9 -34.79 22.57 -12.52
C THR A 9 -34.64 21.07 -12.79
N MET A 10 -34.92 20.64 -14.03
CA MET A 10 -34.63 19.26 -14.46
C MET A 10 -33.12 19.11 -14.63
N THR A 11 -32.45 18.52 -13.63
CA THR A 11 -31.05 18.11 -13.76
C THR A 11 -30.97 16.85 -14.63
N SER A 12 -30.47 17.00 -15.86
CA SER A 12 -30.22 15.90 -16.78
C SER A 12 -29.18 14.94 -16.21
N LYS A 13 -29.61 13.73 -15.81
CA LYS A 13 -28.74 12.62 -15.40
C LYS A 13 -28.04 12.02 -16.64
N LYS A 14 -27.09 12.75 -17.23
CA LYS A 14 -26.18 12.19 -18.24
C LYS A 14 -25.11 11.38 -17.52
N GLN A 15 -25.42 10.12 -17.17
CA GLN A 15 -24.41 9.18 -16.69
C GLN A 15 -23.35 9.01 -17.78
N ARG A 16 -22.13 9.48 -17.50
CA ARG A 16 -20.95 9.17 -18.31
C ARG A 16 -20.75 7.66 -18.23
N LYS A 17 -21.01 6.94 -19.31
CA LYS A 17 -20.56 5.55 -19.48
C LYS A 17 -19.03 5.58 -19.54
N SER A 18 -18.37 5.58 -18.38
CA SER A 18 -16.93 5.32 -18.32
C SER A 18 -16.72 3.90 -18.81
N GLY A 19 -16.11 3.75 -19.99
CA GLY A 19 -15.71 2.44 -20.48
C GLY A 19 -14.94 1.72 -19.38
N ILE A 20 -15.37 0.50 -19.06
CA ILE A 20 -14.75 -0.35 -18.03
C ILE A 20 -13.34 -0.65 -18.53
N LYS A 21 -12.36 0.14 -18.10
CA LYS A 21 -10.95 -0.22 -18.25
C LYS A 21 -10.73 -1.38 -17.30
N PHE A 22 -10.72 -2.60 -17.82
CA PHE A 22 -10.28 -3.76 -17.06
C PHE A 22 -8.85 -3.50 -16.60
N LEU A 23 -8.66 -3.45 -15.28
CA LEU A 23 -7.32 -3.41 -14.70
C LEU A 23 -6.66 -4.74 -15.06
N ARG A 24 -5.47 -4.70 -15.67
CA ARG A 24 -4.69 -5.92 -15.93
C ARG A 24 -4.43 -6.60 -14.59
N ALA A 25 -4.59 -7.91 -14.54
CA ALA A 25 -4.23 -8.69 -13.37
C ALA A 25 -2.75 -8.46 -13.05
N HIS A 26 -2.45 -8.07 -11.82
CA HIS A 26 -1.07 -7.95 -11.36
C HIS A 26 -0.52 -9.36 -11.15
N GLU A 27 0.51 -9.74 -11.90
CA GLU A 27 1.23 -10.99 -11.66
C GLU A 27 2.20 -10.80 -10.48
N PRO A 28 1.97 -11.46 -9.33
CA PRO A 28 2.91 -11.43 -8.21
C PRO A 28 4.23 -12.07 -8.63
N PHE A 29 5.35 -11.69 -8.00
CA PHE A 29 6.60 -12.42 -8.20
C PHE A 29 6.42 -13.91 -7.88
N ALA A 30 6.98 -14.76 -8.74
CA ALA A 30 6.90 -16.21 -8.59
C ALA A 30 7.83 -16.77 -7.50
N SER A 31 8.77 -15.96 -6.99
CA SER A 31 9.70 -16.34 -5.92
C SER A 31 8.95 -16.85 -4.69
N LYS A 32 9.37 -18.01 -4.20
CA LYS A 32 8.81 -18.65 -3.00
C LYS A 32 9.28 -17.94 -1.73
N GLU A 33 10.49 -17.40 -1.78
CA GLU A 33 11.17 -16.68 -0.72
C GLU A 33 10.39 -15.40 -0.36
N LEU A 34 10.01 -14.61 -1.37
CA LEU A 34 9.24 -13.37 -1.18
C LEU A 34 7.80 -13.61 -0.70
N LYS A 35 7.29 -14.84 -0.72
CA LYS A 35 5.99 -15.20 -0.14
C LYS A 35 6.09 -15.66 1.31
N ASN A 36 7.28 -16.08 1.75
CA ASN A 36 7.53 -16.50 3.11
C ASN A 36 7.75 -15.25 4.00
N SER A 37 6.70 -14.85 4.71
CA SER A 37 6.73 -13.61 5.51
C SER A 37 7.72 -13.69 6.67
N HIS A 38 7.98 -14.89 7.22
CA HIS A 38 8.98 -15.09 8.27
C HIS A 38 10.40 -14.86 7.76
N LEU A 39 10.74 -15.47 6.61
CA LEU A 39 12.05 -15.29 5.98
C LEU A 39 12.29 -13.82 5.62
N VAL A 40 11.25 -13.13 5.13
CA VAL A 40 11.33 -11.70 4.85
C VAL A 40 11.57 -10.91 6.14
N ALA A 41 10.87 -11.20 7.23
CA ALA A 41 11.07 -10.52 8.51
C ALA A 41 12.50 -10.72 9.06
N GLU A 42 13.05 -11.93 8.97
CA GLU A 42 14.44 -12.22 9.35
C GLU A 42 15.43 -11.42 8.49
N THR A 43 15.21 -11.40 7.18
CA THR A 43 16.05 -10.65 6.22
C THR A 43 16.04 -9.15 6.55
N LEU A 44 14.87 -8.59 6.83
CA LEU A 44 14.71 -7.19 7.23
C LEU A 44 15.45 -6.87 8.55
N LEU A 45 15.40 -7.78 9.52
CA LEU A 45 16.16 -7.62 10.77
C LEU A 45 17.68 -7.67 10.53
N GLU A 46 18.14 -8.52 9.61
CA GLU A 46 19.55 -8.59 9.25
C GLU A 46 20.03 -7.30 8.57
N CYS A 47 19.23 -6.72 7.68
CA CYS A 47 19.49 -5.40 7.11
C CYS A 47 19.62 -4.30 8.18
N ILE A 48 18.79 -4.34 9.24
CA ILE A 48 18.91 -3.40 10.36
C ILE A 48 20.22 -3.59 11.11
N LYS A 49 20.64 -4.84 11.35
CA LYS A 49 21.91 -5.13 12.04
C LYS A 49 23.12 -4.71 11.22
N SER A 50 23.09 -4.92 9.90
CA SER A 50 24.18 -4.56 9.00
C SER A 50 24.22 -3.06 8.63
N GLY A 51 23.14 -2.33 8.90
CA GLY A 51 22.98 -0.93 8.50
C GLY A 51 22.59 -0.73 7.03
N ASP A 52 22.27 -1.81 6.32
CA ASP A 52 21.91 -1.75 4.89
C ASP A 52 20.42 -1.42 4.70
N MET A 53 20.10 -0.14 4.81
CA MET A 53 18.73 0.37 4.68
C MET A 53 18.23 0.40 3.22
N GLU A 54 19.13 0.36 2.25
CA GLU A 54 18.78 0.27 0.84
C GLU A 54 18.21 -1.12 0.55
N SER A 55 18.93 -2.18 0.91
CA SER A 55 18.46 -3.57 0.81
C SER A 55 17.19 -3.80 1.63
N PHE A 56 17.10 -3.22 2.84
CA PHE A 56 15.88 -3.28 3.64
C PHE A 56 14.66 -2.82 2.82
N ARG A 57 14.79 -1.68 2.17
CA ARG A 57 13.70 -1.06 1.41
C ARG A 57 13.34 -1.90 0.18
N GLU A 58 14.32 -2.42 -0.54
CA GLU A 58 14.11 -3.27 -1.71
C GLU A 58 13.40 -4.58 -1.36
N VAL A 59 13.84 -5.25 -0.29
CA VAL A 59 13.23 -6.49 0.21
C VAL A 59 11.79 -6.22 0.62
N LEU A 60 11.54 -5.15 1.40
CA LEU A 60 10.20 -4.78 1.81
C LEU A 60 9.31 -4.45 0.60
N MET A 61 9.81 -3.68 -0.37
CA MET A 61 9.06 -3.34 -1.58
C MET A 61 8.71 -4.59 -2.39
N SER A 62 9.67 -5.51 -2.55
CA SER A 62 9.52 -6.75 -3.30
C SER A 62 8.49 -7.66 -2.65
N HIS A 63 8.56 -7.85 -1.33
CA HIS A 63 7.55 -8.59 -0.58
C HIS A 63 6.17 -7.94 -0.69
N LEU A 64 6.06 -6.61 -0.50
CA LEU A 64 4.77 -5.94 -0.61
C LEU A 64 4.16 -6.05 -2.01
N ARG A 65 4.95 -6.22 -3.07
CA ARG A 65 4.45 -6.48 -4.43
C ARG A 65 3.89 -7.90 -4.59
N THR A 66 4.27 -8.87 -3.76
CA THR A 66 3.72 -10.23 -3.81
C THR A 66 2.45 -10.41 -2.99
N VAL A 67 2.29 -9.62 -1.92
CA VAL A 67 1.16 -9.73 -0.98
C VAL A 67 0.16 -8.57 -1.10
N ASN A 68 -0.99 -8.71 -0.44
CA ASN A 68 -1.96 -7.62 -0.35
C ASN A 68 -1.47 -6.55 0.64
N LYS A 69 -1.03 -5.41 0.11
CA LYS A 69 -0.55 -4.26 0.90
C LYS A 69 -1.56 -3.75 1.92
N VAL A 70 -2.86 -3.83 1.60
CA VAL A 70 -3.92 -3.35 2.50
C VAL A 70 -4.01 -4.22 3.75
N ASP A 71 -3.86 -5.53 3.57
CA ASP A 71 -3.89 -6.48 4.68
C ASP A 71 -2.67 -6.30 5.59
N ILE A 72 -1.49 -6.05 5.00
CA ILE A 72 -0.28 -5.74 5.76
C ILE A 72 -0.44 -4.44 6.56
N ALA A 73 -0.93 -3.37 5.95
CA ALA A 73 -1.18 -2.10 6.66
C ALA A 73 -2.13 -2.31 7.85
N LYS A 74 -3.18 -3.12 7.66
CA LYS A 74 -4.14 -3.47 8.72
C LYS A 74 -3.50 -4.28 9.85
N LYS A 75 -2.71 -5.32 9.52
CA LYS A 75 -1.97 -6.13 10.51
C LYS A 75 -0.96 -5.29 11.30
N ALA A 76 -0.28 -4.36 10.62
CA ALA A 76 0.68 -3.46 11.24
C ALA A 76 0.03 -2.34 12.06
N GLY A 77 -1.26 -2.06 11.85
CA GLY A 77 -1.95 -0.95 12.52
C GLY A 77 -1.49 0.43 12.02
N ILE A 78 -0.99 0.51 10.78
CA ILE A 78 -0.49 1.76 10.19
C ILE A 78 -1.40 2.24 9.06
N GLY A 79 -1.35 3.55 8.79
CA GLY A 79 -2.05 4.13 7.65
C GLY A 79 -1.52 3.57 6.32
N ARG A 80 -2.41 3.31 5.36
CA ARG A 80 -2.02 2.87 4.00
C ARG A 80 -0.98 3.81 3.38
N ARG A 81 -1.16 5.12 3.56
CA ARG A 81 -0.25 6.14 3.05
C ARG A 81 1.16 5.98 3.63
N THR A 82 1.28 5.71 4.93
CA THR A 82 2.56 5.40 5.58
C THR A 82 3.23 4.19 4.93
N LEU A 83 2.47 3.11 4.67
CA LEU A 83 3.01 1.94 3.99
C LEU A 83 3.48 2.25 2.56
N TYR A 84 2.76 3.08 1.81
CA TYR A 84 3.18 3.49 0.46
C TYR A 84 4.42 4.39 0.48
N ASP A 85 4.50 5.30 1.46
CA ASP A 85 5.63 6.21 1.62
C ASP A 85 6.93 5.45 1.93
N LEU A 86 6.85 4.38 2.73
CA LEU A 86 7.99 3.49 3.01
C LEU A 86 8.63 2.92 1.73
N ILE A 87 7.82 2.61 0.72
CA ILE A 87 8.27 1.96 -0.51
C ILE A 87 8.32 2.89 -1.72
N ASP A 88 8.14 4.20 -1.54
CA ASP A 88 8.20 5.17 -2.64
C ASP A 88 9.65 5.53 -2.98
N PRO A 89 10.24 5.03 -4.09
CA PRO A 89 11.65 5.26 -4.40
C PRO A 89 12.01 6.75 -4.54
N LYS A 90 11.03 7.65 -4.73
CA LYS A 90 11.26 9.09 -4.83
C LYS A 90 11.38 9.79 -3.49
N LYS A 91 11.00 9.11 -2.40
CA LYS A 91 11.08 9.65 -1.04
C LYS A 91 12.33 9.15 -0.34
N GLU A 92 12.92 10.03 0.45
CA GLU A 92 13.95 9.65 1.42
C GLU A 92 13.39 8.61 2.40
N PHE A 93 14.15 7.55 2.62
CA PHE A 93 13.76 6.48 3.53
C PHE A 93 14.21 6.82 4.95
N ASN A 94 13.33 7.49 5.69
CA ASN A 94 13.56 7.84 7.10
C ASN A 94 12.32 7.59 7.97
N PRO A 95 11.89 6.33 8.15
CA PRO A 95 10.73 6.03 8.98
C PRO A 95 11.05 6.00 10.48
N GLU A 96 10.04 6.27 11.30
CA GLU A 96 10.16 6.07 12.74
C GLU A 96 10.38 4.59 13.10
N LEU A 97 11.14 4.33 14.16
CA LEU A 97 11.36 2.98 14.68
C LEU A 97 10.03 2.28 15.06
N SER A 98 9.04 3.05 15.51
CA SER A 98 7.67 2.60 15.77
C SER A 98 7.02 1.99 14.51
N THR A 99 7.26 2.59 13.34
CA THR A 99 6.72 2.15 12.06
C THR A 99 7.44 0.90 11.58
N ILE A 100 8.78 0.88 11.66
CA ILE A 100 9.59 -0.29 11.29
C ILE A 100 9.17 -1.50 12.14
N SER A 101 9.13 -1.35 13.46
CA SER A 101 8.78 -2.44 14.38
C SER A 101 7.35 -2.95 14.15
N ALA A 102 6.39 -2.07 13.88
CA ALA A 102 5.03 -2.45 13.55
C ALA A 102 4.94 -3.28 12.26
N VAL A 103 5.69 -2.88 11.21
CA VAL A 103 5.75 -3.62 9.94
C VAL A 103 6.40 -4.99 10.14
N ILE A 104 7.56 -5.07 10.79
CA ILE A 104 8.24 -6.35 11.03
C ILE A 104 7.36 -7.30 11.84
N ARG A 105 6.69 -6.81 12.89
CA ARG A 105 5.76 -7.61 13.69
C ARG A 105 4.58 -8.14 12.86
N ALA A 106 4.06 -7.33 11.93
CA ALA A 106 2.97 -7.74 11.06
C ALA A 106 3.37 -8.82 10.03
N LEU A 107 4.65 -8.89 9.67
CA LEU A 107 5.20 -9.90 8.78
C LEU A 107 5.52 -11.21 9.52
N ALA A 108 5.91 -11.12 10.79
CA ALA A 108 6.20 -12.28 11.63
C ALA A 108 4.96 -12.93 12.28
N ALA A 109 3.76 -12.37 12.09
CA ALA A 109 2.49 -12.81 12.68
C ALA A 109 1.56 -13.53 11.69
#